data_AF-A0A196SI75-F1
#
_entry.id   AF-A0A196SI75-F1
#
_cell.length_a   1.000
_cell.length_b   1.000
_cell.length_c   1.000
_cell.angle_alpha   90.00
_cell.angle_beta   90.00
_cell.angle_gamma   90.00
#
_symmetry.space_group_name_H-M   'P 1'
#
loop_
_entity.id
_entity.type
_entity.pdbx_description
1 polymer ?
#
loop_
_entity_poly.entity_id
_entity_poly.type
_entity_poly.pdbx_seq_one_letter_code
_entity_poly.pdbx_strand_id
1 'polypeptide(L)'
;MLGVPASTYLLIADILTLELAMRDQVCMRSNETKQPMPGALGKYNEFVSRKSQPQINVLVVCDWNKNLVYVEPGFTGRTQDNDMFNNSVLHEKMKLPDFPLKEGGYILVDEEYDYHDIVYPIPFNTLYNNISTHYIDYGKAPEGLPLFVLTGDIPEFDKQFSDVLMMTGASDNHAYGSFNALYSMVLADPYASYLYIDLGISDVFKEKLFAHFETIHQVQEKMKSNGFIAYRKYNWDAFPEWMQLVNNTEQRGGYTWKMVPFSDAFFAWKAVTFWIDGGSVIRDGISREVTTVRYNGMYTAVSGGTAGRWVYPGMVSFMREHGFMTKDLNPNDTMGCGGHLIVNYANKTVVDRFMVPYRQCAYTQKCVTPHGSNMRNHRQDQAFVSVMVHELNVNRASNGKSQFLPALRQEKGNNEKACKTILFNLLLNIQNTYAIRLTNAFYNTTGASYTAQKYKFISRPVDPEWP
;
A
#
# COMPACT_ATOMS: atom_id res chain seq x y z
N MET A 1 -41.01 23.64 4.14
CA MET A 1 -40.30 22.33 4.09
C MET A 1 -40.57 21.73 2.73
N LEU A 2 -39.62 21.86 1.80
CA LEU A 2 -39.68 21.16 0.51
C LEU A 2 -38.87 19.87 0.69
N GLY A 3 -39.51 18.73 0.45
CA GLY A 3 -38.84 17.43 0.43
C GLY A 3 -37.87 17.36 -0.74
N VAL A 4 -36.63 16.97 -0.46
CA VAL A 4 -35.59 16.73 -1.46
C VAL A 4 -35.15 15.26 -1.32
N PRO A 5 -34.94 14.50 -2.42
CA PRO A 5 -34.68 13.07 -2.36
C PRO A 5 -33.32 12.73 -1.70
N ALA A 6 -33.14 11.48 -1.29
CA ALA A 6 -32.04 11.00 -0.43
C ALA A 6 -30.63 10.92 -1.09
N SER A 7 -30.26 11.81 -2.02
CA SER A 7 -28.97 11.74 -2.74
C SER A 7 -28.45 13.09 -3.27
N THR A 8 -28.49 14.17 -2.49
CA THR A 8 -28.48 15.54 -3.07
C THR A 8 -27.31 16.48 -2.68
N TYR A 9 -26.28 16.04 -1.97
CA TYR A 9 -25.27 16.99 -1.46
C TYR A 9 -23.82 16.66 -1.84
N LEU A 10 -23.02 17.71 -2.02
CA LEU A 10 -21.59 17.71 -2.29
C LEU A 10 -20.88 18.36 -1.09
N LEU A 11 -20.05 17.61 -0.38
CA LEU A 11 -19.31 18.11 0.77
C LEU A 11 -17.92 18.54 0.31
N ILE A 12 -17.64 19.85 0.26
CA ILE A 12 -16.31 20.38 -0.06
C ILE A 12 -15.70 20.88 1.25
N ALA A 13 -14.87 20.05 1.87
CA ALA A 13 -13.98 20.55 2.90
C ALA A 13 -12.77 21.14 2.17
N ASP A 14 -12.62 22.47 2.18
CA ASP A 14 -11.52 23.16 1.50
C ASP A 14 -11.08 24.40 2.30
N ILE A 15 -9.80 24.75 2.19
CA ILE A 15 -9.21 25.97 2.75
C ILE A 15 -9.51 27.15 1.80
N LEU A 16 -10.67 27.78 1.97
CA LEU A 16 -11.01 28.98 1.20
C LEU A 16 -10.19 30.21 1.63
N THR A 17 -9.67 30.95 0.65
CA THR A 17 -9.01 32.25 0.88
C THR A 17 -10.06 33.36 0.95
N LEU A 18 -10.10 34.09 2.06
CA LEU A 18 -11.03 35.20 2.28
C LEU A 18 -10.33 36.55 2.08
N GLU A 19 -10.79 37.36 1.13
CA GLU A 19 -10.45 38.79 1.07
C GLU A 19 -11.41 39.58 1.96
N LEU A 20 -10.89 40.11 3.07
CA LEU A 20 -11.63 41.02 3.96
C LEU A 20 -11.79 42.40 3.28
N ALA A 21 -12.85 42.56 2.49
CA ALA A 21 -13.26 43.88 1.99
C ALA A 21 -14.16 44.58 3.02
N MET A 22 -13.54 45.37 3.89
CA MET A 22 -14.17 46.29 4.86
C MET A 22 -14.99 45.65 5.99
N ARG A 23 -14.95 46.32 7.14
CA ARG A 23 -15.18 45.83 8.51
C ARG A 23 -16.49 45.10 8.84
N ASP A 24 -17.48 44.97 7.95
CA ASP A 24 -18.80 44.45 8.34
C ASP A 24 -19.48 43.50 7.33
N GLN A 25 -18.82 43.07 6.25
CA GLN A 25 -19.33 42.00 5.38
C GLN A 25 -18.20 41.13 4.81
N VAL A 26 -18.30 39.82 5.03
CA VAL A 26 -17.40 38.81 4.43
C VAL A 26 -18.03 38.31 3.13
N CYS A 27 -17.41 38.63 1.99
CA CYS A 27 -17.71 38.00 0.70
C CYS A 27 -16.75 36.80 0.51
N MET A 28 -17.30 35.58 0.52
CA MET A 28 -16.55 34.38 0.17
C MET A 28 -16.32 34.36 -1.35
N ARG A 29 -15.12 33.97 -1.82
CA ARG A 29 -14.85 33.85 -3.26
C ARG A 29 -14.20 32.48 -3.51
N SER A 30 -14.89 31.61 -4.24
CA SER A 30 -14.31 30.33 -4.66
C SER A 30 -13.29 30.57 -5.78
N ASN A 31 -12.17 29.85 -5.73
CA ASN A 31 -11.16 29.85 -6.79
C ASN A 31 -11.71 29.32 -8.13
N GLU A 32 -12.73 28.46 -8.09
CA GLU A 32 -13.39 27.94 -9.29
C GLU A 32 -14.42 28.90 -9.89
N THR A 33 -15.28 29.51 -9.06
CA THR A 33 -16.47 30.24 -9.59
C THR A 33 -16.23 31.73 -9.79
N LYS A 34 -15.18 32.31 -9.18
CA LYS A 34 -14.83 33.75 -9.20
C LYS A 34 -15.94 34.72 -8.74
N GLN A 35 -17.11 34.21 -8.35
CA GLN A 35 -18.25 35.01 -7.89
C GLN A 35 -18.20 35.21 -6.37
N PRO A 36 -18.62 36.39 -5.87
CA PRO A 36 -18.80 36.63 -4.44
C PRO A 36 -20.01 35.84 -3.91
N MET A 37 -19.80 35.07 -2.85
CA MET A 37 -20.81 34.32 -2.11
C MET A 37 -21.07 34.99 -0.75
N PRO A 38 -22.32 35.24 -0.36
CA PRO A 38 -22.63 35.91 0.89
C PRO A 38 -22.62 34.98 2.12
N GLY A 39 -22.14 35.48 3.27
CA GLY A 39 -22.71 35.08 4.57
C GLY A 39 -21.89 34.22 5.55
N ALA A 40 -20.63 34.56 5.85
CA ALA A 40 -19.93 33.96 6.99
C ALA A 40 -19.32 35.02 7.92
N LEU A 41 -19.87 35.18 9.13
CA LEU A 41 -19.25 35.95 10.22
C LEU A 41 -18.47 34.99 11.12
N GLY A 42 -17.14 35.02 11.04
CA GLY A 42 -16.24 34.22 11.87
C GLY A 42 -15.35 35.09 12.75
N LYS A 43 -14.90 34.57 13.90
CA LYS A 43 -13.85 35.20 14.70
C LYS A 43 -12.52 35.13 13.95
N TYR A 44 -11.78 36.23 13.97
CA TYR A 44 -10.46 36.37 13.34
C TYR A 44 -9.52 35.24 13.79
N ASN A 45 -9.05 34.41 12.84
CA ASN A 45 -8.01 33.41 13.09
C ASN A 45 -6.67 33.96 12.59
N GLU A 46 -5.61 33.81 13.39
CA GLU A 46 -4.25 34.28 13.09
C GLU A 46 -3.52 33.40 12.06
N PHE A 47 -4.21 32.93 11.02
CA PHE A 47 -3.56 32.20 9.92
C PHE A 47 -3.30 33.13 8.75
N VAL A 48 -2.02 33.33 8.43
CA VAL A 48 -1.56 34.20 7.35
C VAL A 48 -1.09 33.31 6.20
N SER A 49 -1.72 33.46 5.03
CA SER A 49 -1.43 32.66 3.84
C SER A 49 -0.03 32.91 3.27
N ARG A 50 0.40 32.09 2.29
CA ARG A 50 1.65 32.32 1.51
C ARG A 50 1.71 33.71 0.84
N LYS A 51 0.61 34.45 0.75
CA LYS A 51 0.51 35.82 0.21
C LYS A 51 0.38 36.91 1.29
N SER A 52 0.65 36.60 2.56
CA SER A 52 0.49 37.53 3.69
C SER A 52 -0.94 38.03 3.91
N GLN A 53 -1.95 37.26 3.49
CA GLN A 53 -3.36 37.60 3.68
C GLN A 53 -3.98 36.77 4.82
N PRO A 54 -4.84 37.37 5.67
CA PRO A 54 -5.61 36.62 6.67
C PRO A 54 -6.51 35.58 6.01
N GLN A 55 -6.52 34.35 6.53
CA GLN A 55 -7.40 33.26 6.08
C GLN A 55 -8.20 32.68 7.24
N ILE A 56 -9.37 32.11 6.94
CA ILE A 56 -10.19 31.35 7.89
C ILE A 56 -10.47 30.00 7.25
N ASN A 57 -10.21 28.91 7.97
CA ASN A 57 -10.62 27.58 7.55
C ASN A 57 -12.13 27.43 7.74
N VAL A 58 -12.81 26.98 6.70
CA VAL A 58 -14.26 26.78 6.68
C VAL A 58 -14.58 25.40 6.10
N LEU A 59 -15.52 24.69 6.70
CA LEU A 59 -16.14 23.53 6.07
C LEU A 59 -17.29 24.05 5.20
N VAL A 60 -17.33 23.66 3.93
CA VAL A 60 -18.37 24.09 2.99
C VAL A 60 -19.17 22.90 2.49
N VAL A 61 -20.48 23.07 2.37
CA VAL A 61 -21.35 22.08 1.73
C VAL A 61 -22.10 22.77 0.63
N CYS A 62 -22.05 22.17 -0.54
CA CYS A 62 -22.79 22.60 -1.72
C CYS A 62 -23.85 21.55 -2.09
N ASP A 63 -24.86 21.96 -2.84
CA ASP A 63 -25.69 21.00 -3.59
C ASP A 63 -24.98 20.61 -4.91
N TRP A 64 -25.56 19.67 -5.65
CA TRP A 64 -25.04 19.26 -6.97
C TRP A 64 -24.98 20.37 -8.02
N ASN A 65 -25.73 21.47 -7.84
CA ASN A 65 -25.68 22.64 -8.71
C ASN A 65 -24.61 23.65 -8.27
N LYS A 66 -23.72 23.28 -7.32
CA LYS A 66 -22.72 24.15 -6.70
C LYS A 66 -23.33 25.34 -5.95
N ASN A 67 -24.60 25.26 -5.53
CA ASN A 67 -25.16 26.27 -4.63
C ASN A 67 -24.68 25.99 -3.22
N LEU A 68 -24.30 27.05 -2.51
CA LEU A 68 -23.89 26.97 -1.12
C LEU A 68 -25.08 26.58 -0.22
N VAL A 69 -24.94 25.49 0.51
CA VAL A 69 -25.98 24.97 1.42
C VAL A 69 -25.58 25.14 2.88
N TYR A 70 -24.30 25.01 3.21
CA TYR A 70 -23.80 25.14 4.57
C TYR A 70 -22.35 25.64 4.61
N VAL A 71 -22.04 26.46 5.61
CA VAL A 71 -20.68 26.92 5.92
C VAL A 71 -20.49 26.83 7.42
N GLU A 72 -19.41 26.19 7.85
CA GLU A 72 -18.99 26.18 9.25
C GLU A 72 -17.59 26.77 9.37
N PRO A 73 -17.45 27.95 9.99
CA PRO A 73 -16.16 28.55 10.27
C PRO A 73 -15.62 28.10 11.64
N GLY A 74 -14.36 28.43 11.92
CA GLY A 74 -13.78 28.33 13.27
C GLY A 74 -12.84 27.16 13.48
N PHE A 75 -12.46 26.46 12.40
CA PHE A 75 -11.40 25.46 12.47
C PHE A 75 -10.03 26.14 12.60
N THR A 76 -9.24 25.70 13.59
CA THR A 76 -7.91 26.27 13.89
C THR A 76 -6.80 25.28 13.51
N GLY A 77 -5.77 25.74 12.80
CA GLY A 77 -4.58 24.95 12.46
C GLY A 77 -4.59 24.36 11.03
N ARG A 78 -3.58 23.54 10.70
CA ARG A 78 -3.59 22.70 9.49
C ARG A 78 -4.37 21.43 9.79
N THR A 79 -5.68 21.45 9.58
CA THR A 79 -6.57 20.29 9.77
C THR A 79 -6.84 19.67 8.41
N GLN A 80 -6.71 18.34 8.28
CA GLN A 80 -7.15 17.64 7.08
C GLN A 80 -8.68 17.74 6.94
N ASP A 81 -9.17 17.67 5.72
CA ASP A 81 -10.60 17.80 5.40
C ASP A 81 -11.48 16.78 6.14
N ASN A 82 -10.96 15.55 6.30
CA ASN A 82 -11.59 14.51 7.12
C ASN A 82 -11.60 14.84 8.61
N ASP A 83 -10.55 15.46 9.15
CA ASP A 83 -10.52 15.89 10.54
C ASP A 83 -11.44 17.09 10.77
N MET A 84 -11.51 18.03 9.82
CA MET A 84 -12.46 19.14 9.87
C MET A 84 -13.89 18.62 9.83
N PHE A 85 -14.19 17.67 8.94
CA PHE A 85 -15.51 17.05 8.88
C PHE A 85 -15.82 16.29 10.17
N ASN A 86 -14.98 15.37 10.62
CA ASN A 86 -15.25 14.54 11.81
C ASN A 86 -15.41 15.36 13.10
N ASN A 87 -14.77 16.52 13.18
CA ASN A 87 -14.90 17.44 14.32
C ASN A 87 -15.94 18.56 14.09
N SER A 88 -16.66 18.55 12.97
CA SER A 88 -17.66 19.56 12.66
C SER A 88 -18.97 19.35 13.41
N VAL A 89 -19.65 20.44 13.73
CA VAL A 89 -21.03 20.44 14.20
C VAL A 89 -21.94 19.79 13.16
N LEU A 90 -21.61 19.90 11.87
CA LEU A 90 -22.32 19.20 10.80
C LEU A 90 -22.27 17.68 10.98
N HIS A 91 -21.10 17.10 11.24
CA HIS A 91 -20.94 15.66 11.40
C HIS A 91 -21.76 15.12 12.58
N GLU A 92 -21.82 15.85 13.69
CA GLU A 92 -22.70 15.50 14.82
C GLU A 92 -24.19 15.63 14.47
N LYS A 93 -24.58 16.66 13.72
CA LYS A 93 -25.96 16.85 13.27
C LYS A 93 -26.41 15.77 12.30
N MET A 94 -25.52 15.25 11.46
CA MET A 94 -25.83 14.17 10.50
C MET A 94 -26.22 12.86 11.18
N LYS A 95 -25.84 12.67 12.44
CA LYS A 95 -26.24 11.52 13.27
C LYS A 95 -27.69 11.63 13.77
N LEU A 96 -28.35 12.79 13.63
CA LEU A 96 -29.72 13.00 14.10
C LEU A 96 -30.76 12.35 13.16
N PRO A 97 -31.82 11.73 13.69
CA PRO A 97 -32.83 11.01 12.90
C PRO A 97 -33.52 11.88 11.84
N ASP A 98 -33.72 13.15 12.13
CA ASP A 98 -34.47 14.08 11.26
C ASP A 98 -33.56 14.98 10.41
N PHE A 99 -32.24 14.79 10.46
CA PHE A 99 -31.33 15.62 9.67
C PHE A 99 -31.42 15.29 8.17
N PRO A 100 -31.50 16.30 7.27
CA PRO A 100 -31.71 16.07 5.83
C PRO A 100 -30.54 15.36 5.12
N LEU A 101 -29.31 15.58 5.61
CA LEU A 101 -28.09 14.92 5.12
C LEU A 101 -27.85 13.65 5.94
N LYS A 102 -27.71 12.50 5.25
CA LYS A 102 -27.42 11.21 5.88
C LYS A 102 -26.01 10.73 5.53
N GLU A 103 -25.46 9.87 6.38
CA GLU A 103 -24.22 9.14 6.11
C GLU A 103 -24.32 8.42 4.75
N GLY A 104 -23.35 8.64 3.87
CA GLY A 104 -23.35 8.13 2.49
C GLY A 104 -24.17 8.96 1.47
N GLY A 105 -24.85 10.04 1.88
CA GLY A 105 -25.61 10.95 1.01
C GLY A 105 -24.83 12.14 0.45
N TYR A 106 -23.50 12.14 0.61
CA TYR A 106 -22.60 13.21 0.21
C TYR A 106 -21.27 12.65 -0.31
N ILE A 107 -20.58 13.43 -1.15
CA ILE A 107 -19.21 13.15 -1.61
C ILE A 107 -18.29 14.19 -0.97
N LEU A 108 -17.22 13.75 -0.31
CA LEU A 108 -16.09 14.60 0.04
C LEU A 108 -15.34 14.93 -1.25
N VAL A 109 -15.45 16.16 -1.72
CA VAL A 109 -14.69 16.65 -2.87
C VAL A 109 -13.45 17.34 -2.34
N ASP A 110 -12.41 16.55 -2.15
CA ASP A 110 -11.03 16.84 -2.56
C ASP A 110 -10.14 15.66 -2.14
N GLU A 111 -10.31 14.50 -2.77
CA GLU A 111 -9.30 13.43 -2.67
C GLU A 111 -8.35 13.40 -3.88
N GLU A 112 -8.61 14.21 -4.91
CA GLU A 112 -7.76 14.28 -6.09
C GLU A 112 -6.68 15.34 -5.91
N TYR A 113 -5.71 15.06 -5.04
CA TYR A 113 -4.53 15.90 -4.83
C TYR A 113 -3.52 15.85 -5.99
N ASP A 114 -3.92 15.28 -7.13
CA ASP A 114 -3.04 14.86 -8.21
C ASP A 114 -3.03 15.81 -9.41
N TYR A 115 -2.40 15.43 -10.51
CA TYR A 115 -2.39 16.24 -11.73
C TYR A 115 -3.78 16.26 -12.38
N HIS A 116 -4.19 17.44 -12.85
CA HIS A 116 -5.52 17.69 -13.43
C HIS A 116 -5.78 16.97 -14.76
N ASP A 117 -4.74 16.44 -15.39
CA ASP A 117 -4.76 15.74 -16.66
C ASP A 117 -4.82 14.21 -16.49
N ILE A 118 -4.94 13.71 -15.26
CA ILE A 118 -5.09 12.28 -15.01
C ILE A 118 -6.48 11.81 -15.43
N VAL A 119 -6.51 10.72 -16.18
CA VAL A 119 -7.75 10.07 -16.61
C VAL A 119 -7.88 8.75 -15.86
N TYR A 120 -8.89 8.67 -14.99
CA TYR A 120 -9.24 7.42 -14.32
C TYR A 120 -10.23 6.61 -15.17
N PRO A 121 -9.99 5.31 -15.43
CA PRO A 121 -10.90 4.46 -16.21
C PRO A 121 -12.26 4.24 -15.54
N ILE A 122 -12.31 4.34 -14.21
CA ILE A 122 -13.51 4.31 -13.38
C ILE A 122 -13.48 5.50 -12.42
N PRO A 123 -14.60 5.93 -11.82
CA PRO A 123 -14.60 7.06 -10.89
C PRO A 123 -13.58 6.87 -9.75
N PHE A 124 -12.76 7.90 -9.47
CA PHE A 124 -11.69 7.82 -8.46
C PHE A 124 -12.19 7.33 -7.10
N ASN A 125 -13.29 7.90 -6.59
CA ASN A 125 -13.88 7.48 -5.32
C ASN A 125 -14.23 5.97 -5.30
N THR A 126 -14.73 5.46 -6.43
CA THR A 126 -15.04 4.02 -6.57
C THR A 126 -13.75 3.20 -6.58
N LEU A 127 -12.73 3.64 -7.33
CA LEU A 127 -11.43 2.99 -7.34
C LEU A 127 -10.79 2.99 -5.94
N TYR A 128 -10.75 4.13 -5.26
CA TYR A 128 -10.06 4.28 -3.98
C TYR A 128 -10.72 3.49 -2.85
N ASN A 129 -12.06 3.48 -2.80
CA ASN A 129 -12.81 2.92 -1.66
C ASN A 129 -13.30 1.49 -1.86
N ASN A 130 -13.43 1.01 -3.11
CA ASN A 130 -13.94 -0.33 -3.38
C ASN A 130 -12.84 -1.29 -3.83
N ILE A 131 -12.35 -2.08 -2.89
CA ILE A 131 -11.34 -3.13 -3.11
C ILE A 131 -11.70 -4.12 -4.23
N SER A 132 -12.99 -4.37 -4.47
CA SER A 132 -13.41 -5.31 -5.51
C SER A 132 -13.06 -4.82 -6.92
N THR A 133 -12.79 -3.52 -7.08
CA THR A 133 -12.40 -2.95 -8.37
C THR A 133 -10.93 -3.17 -8.70
N HIS A 134 -10.09 -3.36 -7.68
CA HIS A 134 -8.65 -3.56 -7.82
C HIS A 134 -8.30 -4.92 -8.42
N TYR A 135 -9.24 -5.85 -8.39
CA TYR A 135 -9.01 -7.25 -8.73
C TYR A 135 -10.07 -7.80 -9.68
N ILE A 136 -9.63 -8.60 -10.64
CA ILE A 136 -10.51 -9.30 -11.57
C ILE A 136 -11.22 -10.40 -10.78
N ASP A 137 -12.55 -10.48 -10.96
CA ASP A 137 -13.38 -11.55 -10.40
C ASP A 137 -13.25 -11.69 -8.87
N TYR A 138 -13.19 -10.56 -8.15
CA TYR A 138 -13.08 -10.54 -6.68
C TYR A 138 -14.13 -11.42 -6.01
N GLY A 139 -13.68 -12.37 -5.17
CA GLY A 139 -14.56 -13.33 -4.49
C GLY A 139 -15.09 -14.46 -5.37
N LYS A 140 -14.66 -14.57 -6.63
CA LYS A 140 -14.98 -15.69 -7.53
C LYS A 140 -13.70 -16.47 -7.83
N ALA A 141 -13.79 -17.79 -7.79
CA ALA A 141 -12.64 -18.65 -8.09
C ALA A 141 -12.49 -18.80 -9.62
N PRO A 142 -11.30 -18.52 -10.20
CA PRO A 142 -11.04 -18.89 -11.58
C PRO A 142 -10.96 -20.42 -11.72
N GLU A 143 -11.16 -20.90 -12.95
CA GLU A 143 -11.07 -22.32 -13.26
C GLU A 143 -9.71 -22.91 -12.84
N GLY A 144 -9.75 -24.08 -12.22
CA GLY A 144 -8.56 -24.80 -11.75
C GLY A 144 -7.97 -24.32 -10.41
N LEU A 145 -8.45 -23.22 -9.84
CA LEU A 145 -7.99 -22.77 -8.52
C LEU A 145 -8.50 -23.74 -7.43
N PRO A 146 -7.64 -24.23 -6.51
CA PRO A 146 -8.07 -25.08 -5.42
C PRO A 146 -9.10 -24.38 -4.50
N LEU A 147 -10.13 -25.12 -4.08
CA LEU A 147 -11.28 -24.57 -3.34
C LEU A 147 -10.93 -23.93 -1.98
N PHE A 148 -9.81 -24.30 -1.38
CA PHE A 148 -9.35 -23.72 -0.11
C PHE A 148 -8.67 -22.35 -0.27
N VAL A 149 -8.43 -21.90 -1.50
CA VAL A 149 -7.77 -20.61 -1.77
C VAL A 149 -8.80 -19.49 -1.83
N LEU A 150 -8.61 -18.46 -1.00
CA LEU A 150 -9.49 -17.29 -0.95
C LEU A 150 -9.23 -16.34 -2.12
N THR A 151 -10.28 -15.82 -2.76
CA THR A 151 -10.16 -14.84 -3.85
C THR A 151 -10.84 -13.49 -3.59
N GLY A 152 -11.55 -13.36 -2.47
CA GLY A 152 -12.23 -12.14 -2.05
C GLY A 152 -11.62 -11.60 -0.76
N ASP A 153 -12.50 -11.31 0.20
CA ASP A 153 -12.11 -10.87 1.54
C ASP A 153 -11.20 -11.90 2.21
N ILE A 154 -10.20 -11.38 2.92
CA ILE A 154 -9.36 -12.18 3.82
C ILE A 154 -9.81 -11.91 5.26
N PRO A 155 -9.74 -12.90 6.16
CA PRO A 155 -10.14 -12.70 7.55
C PRO A 155 -9.18 -11.74 8.26
N GLU A 156 -9.67 -11.08 9.31
CA GLU A 156 -8.81 -10.45 10.31
C GLU A 156 -8.03 -11.54 11.08
N PHE A 157 -6.92 -11.17 11.72
CA PHE A 157 -6.05 -12.08 12.49
C PHE A 157 -6.72 -12.78 13.70
N ASP A 158 -7.90 -12.35 14.15
CA ASP A 158 -8.53 -12.73 15.43
C ASP A 158 -8.56 -14.23 15.75
N LYS A 159 -8.54 -15.10 14.73
CA LYS A 159 -8.67 -16.56 14.85
C LYS A 159 -7.42 -17.33 14.43
N GLN A 160 -6.37 -16.70 13.93
CA GLN A 160 -5.19 -17.38 13.40
C GLN A 160 -4.10 -17.61 14.47
N PHE A 161 -3.32 -18.67 14.30
CA PHE A 161 -2.21 -18.99 15.21
C PHE A 161 -1.02 -18.05 15.05
N SER A 162 -0.72 -17.65 13.80
CA SER A 162 0.32 -16.66 13.50
C SER A 162 -0.32 -15.33 13.12
N ASP A 163 0.23 -14.25 13.66
CA ASP A 163 -0.12 -12.85 13.36
C ASP A 163 0.51 -12.35 12.05
N VAL A 164 1.22 -13.23 11.35
CA VAL A 164 1.96 -12.92 10.14
C VAL A 164 1.15 -13.27 8.89
N LEU A 165 0.96 -12.27 8.03
CA LEU A 165 0.57 -12.42 6.63
C LEU A 165 1.77 -12.12 5.74
N MET A 166 2.22 -13.10 4.97
CA MET A 166 3.29 -12.93 3.99
C MET A 166 2.74 -12.83 2.57
N MET A 167 3.14 -11.78 1.86
CA MET A 167 2.64 -11.49 0.51
C MET A 167 3.76 -11.44 -0.52
N THR A 168 3.45 -11.94 -1.71
CA THR A 168 4.27 -11.75 -2.91
C THR A 168 3.39 -11.67 -4.14
N GLY A 169 3.99 -11.38 -5.29
CA GLY A 169 3.31 -11.33 -6.55
C GLY A 169 4.29 -11.21 -7.71
N ALA A 170 3.83 -11.54 -8.89
CA ALA A 170 4.62 -11.46 -10.11
C ALA A 170 3.75 -11.37 -11.35
N SER A 171 4.33 -10.83 -12.42
CA SER A 171 3.94 -11.11 -13.80
C SER A 171 4.89 -12.15 -14.40
N ASP A 172 4.68 -12.51 -15.67
CA ASP A 172 5.43 -13.58 -16.36
C ASP A 172 6.95 -13.49 -16.21
N ASN A 173 7.52 -12.30 -16.09
CA ASN A 173 8.97 -12.13 -16.01
C ASN A 173 9.59 -12.53 -14.64
N HIS A 174 8.78 -12.89 -13.63
CA HIS A 174 9.25 -13.34 -12.32
C HIS A 174 8.49 -14.55 -11.76
N ALA A 175 7.62 -15.20 -12.55
CA ALA A 175 6.74 -16.28 -12.08
C ALA A 175 7.48 -17.40 -11.30
N TYR A 176 8.50 -18.05 -11.87
CA TYR A 176 9.27 -19.09 -11.17
C TYR A 176 10.01 -18.57 -9.94
N GLY A 177 10.51 -17.34 -10.00
CA GLY A 177 11.11 -16.68 -8.84
C GLY A 177 10.11 -16.59 -7.69
N SER A 178 8.89 -16.13 -7.99
CA SER A 178 7.84 -15.93 -6.98
C SER A 178 7.36 -17.23 -6.34
N PHE A 179 7.43 -18.35 -7.06
CA PHE A 179 7.14 -19.67 -6.48
C PHE A 179 8.19 -20.06 -5.44
N ASN A 180 9.48 -19.75 -5.70
CA ASN A 180 10.53 -19.91 -4.70
C ASN A 180 10.33 -18.97 -3.50
N ALA A 181 9.89 -17.74 -3.75
CA ALA A 181 9.56 -16.80 -2.68
C ALA A 181 8.47 -17.38 -1.75
N LEU A 182 7.36 -17.89 -2.32
CA LEU A 182 6.28 -18.55 -1.56
C LEU A 182 6.81 -19.69 -0.68
N TYR A 183 7.58 -20.63 -1.23
CA TYR A 183 8.10 -21.73 -0.40
C TYR A 183 9.08 -21.27 0.67
N SER A 184 9.83 -20.20 0.42
CA SER A 184 10.70 -19.63 1.44
C SER A 184 9.92 -19.00 2.61
N MET A 185 8.72 -18.47 2.35
CA MET A 185 7.80 -18.00 3.39
C MET A 185 7.27 -19.18 4.21
N VAL A 186 6.85 -20.27 3.55
CA VAL A 186 6.35 -21.48 4.20
C VAL A 186 7.42 -22.15 5.07
N LEU A 187 8.66 -22.16 4.61
CA LEU A 187 9.78 -22.65 5.40
C LEU A 187 10.11 -21.71 6.59
N ALA A 188 9.81 -20.43 6.48
CA ALA A 188 10.09 -19.46 7.55
C ALA A 188 9.04 -19.49 8.67
N ASP A 189 7.76 -19.64 8.34
CA ASP A 189 6.68 -19.83 9.30
C ASP A 189 5.52 -20.60 8.66
N PRO A 190 5.32 -21.90 8.97
CA PRO A 190 4.26 -22.70 8.36
C PRO A 190 2.86 -22.36 8.92
N TYR A 191 2.78 -21.56 9.99
CA TYR A 191 1.54 -21.13 10.62
C TYR A 191 1.03 -19.78 10.08
N ALA A 192 1.85 -19.07 9.29
CA ALA A 192 1.48 -17.82 8.64
C ALA A 192 0.37 -18.02 7.60
N SER A 193 -0.27 -16.91 7.24
CA SER A 193 -1.14 -16.83 6.07
C SER A 193 -0.34 -16.29 4.87
N TYR A 194 -0.75 -16.67 3.65
CA TYR A 194 -0.05 -16.29 2.42
C TYR A 194 -1.03 -15.66 1.43
N LEU A 195 -0.63 -14.55 0.81
CA LEU A 195 -1.40 -13.93 -0.27
C LEU A 195 -0.52 -13.70 -1.49
N TYR A 196 -0.96 -14.26 -2.62
CA TYR A 196 -0.31 -14.09 -3.91
C TYR A 196 -1.09 -13.11 -4.79
N ILE A 197 -0.40 -12.10 -5.31
CA ILE A 197 -0.95 -11.15 -6.28
C ILE A 197 -0.49 -11.54 -7.68
N ASP A 198 -1.44 -11.96 -8.51
CA ASP A 198 -1.21 -12.22 -9.93
C ASP A 198 -1.28 -10.90 -10.71
N LEU A 199 -0.13 -10.47 -11.23
CA LEU A 199 0.04 -9.24 -11.99
C LEU A 199 -0.12 -9.46 -13.50
N GLY A 200 -0.69 -10.60 -13.92
CA GLY A 200 -0.84 -11.01 -15.31
C GLY A 200 0.15 -12.10 -15.70
N ILE A 201 0.22 -13.18 -14.92
CA ILE A 201 0.92 -14.40 -15.34
C ILE A 201 0.06 -15.19 -16.34
N SER A 202 0.70 -15.81 -17.33
CA SER A 202 0.04 -16.64 -18.35
C SER A 202 -0.56 -17.91 -17.78
N ASP A 203 -1.47 -18.54 -18.52
CA ASP A 203 -2.19 -19.75 -18.10
C ASP A 203 -1.25 -20.89 -17.68
N VAL A 204 -0.14 -21.07 -18.41
CA VAL A 204 0.89 -22.07 -18.08
C VAL A 204 1.50 -21.83 -16.69
N PHE A 205 1.71 -20.56 -16.31
CA PHE A 205 2.21 -20.23 -14.97
C PHE A 205 1.12 -20.33 -13.91
N LYS A 206 -0.13 -20.00 -14.23
CA LYS A 206 -1.26 -20.18 -13.29
C LYS A 206 -1.45 -21.64 -12.92
N GLU A 207 -1.42 -22.55 -13.89
CA GLU A 207 -1.51 -24.00 -13.62
C GLU A 207 -0.43 -24.47 -12.64
N LYS A 208 0.82 -24.02 -12.84
CA LYS A 208 1.93 -24.32 -11.93
C LYS A 208 1.75 -23.68 -10.56
N LEU A 209 1.30 -22.42 -10.49
CA LEU A 209 1.01 -21.73 -9.24
C LEU A 209 -0.05 -22.46 -8.43
N PHE A 210 -1.12 -22.94 -9.07
CA PHE A 210 -2.21 -23.66 -8.39
C PHE A 210 -1.71 -24.99 -7.84
N ALA A 211 -0.89 -25.73 -8.58
CA ALA A 211 -0.21 -26.91 -8.05
C ALA A 211 0.73 -26.58 -6.88
N HIS A 212 1.35 -25.40 -6.87
CA HIS A 212 2.12 -24.95 -5.71
C HIS A 212 1.23 -24.68 -4.49
N PHE A 213 0.05 -24.08 -4.66
CA PHE A 213 -0.91 -23.91 -3.55
C PHE A 213 -1.33 -25.25 -2.94
N GLU A 214 -1.58 -26.28 -3.76
CA GLU A 214 -1.86 -27.63 -3.25
C GLU A 214 -0.71 -28.20 -2.42
N THR A 215 0.54 -28.02 -2.87
CA THR A 215 1.70 -28.47 -2.10
C THR A 215 1.89 -27.67 -0.81
N ILE A 216 1.62 -26.36 -0.80
CA ILE A 216 1.68 -25.54 0.41
C ILE A 216 0.59 -25.96 1.39
N HIS A 217 -0.61 -26.28 0.89
CA HIS A 217 -1.71 -26.76 1.71
C HIS A 217 -1.37 -28.09 2.43
N GLN A 218 -0.67 -29.01 1.78
CA GLN A 218 -0.16 -30.23 2.44
C GLN A 218 0.70 -29.91 3.68
N VAL A 219 1.52 -28.84 3.61
CA VAL A 219 2.31 -28.38 4.77
C VAL A 219 1.38 -27.84 5.85
N GLN A 220 0.39 -27.02 5.49
CA GLN A 220 -0.57 -26.49 6.46
C GLN A 220 -1.35 -27.60 7.17
N GLU A 221 -1.83 -28.61 6.44
CA GLU A 221 -2.53 -29.78 6.99
C GLU A 221 -1.63 -30.57 7.95
N LYS A 222 -0.39 -30.86 7.55
CA LYS A 222 0.59 -31.56 8.39
C LYS A 222 0.88 -30.81 9.68
N MET A 223 1.04 -29.50 9.58
CA MET A 223 1.36 -28.62 10.71
C MET A 223 0.12 -28.26 11.53
N LYS A 224 -1.08 -28.66 11.09
CA LYS A 224 -2.37 -28.23 11.65
C LYS A 224 -2.47 -26.70 11.73
N SER A 225 -1.90 -26.03 10.73
CA SER A 225 -1.97 -24.58 10.59
C SER A 225 -3.40 -24.18 10.23
N ASN A 226 -3.86 -23.08 10.82
CA ASN A 226 -5.11 -22.42 10.45
C ASN A 226 -4.90 -21.14 9.62
N GLY A 227 -3.66 -20.92 9.13
CA GLY A 227 -3.39 -19.86 8.18
C GLY A 227 -4.08 -20.13 6.85
N PHE A 228 -4.44 -19.07 6.11
CA PHE A 228 -5.09 -19.19 4.81
C PHE A 228 -4.10 -19.01 3.65
N ILE A 229 -4.48 -19.48 2.47
CA ILE A 229 -3.86 -19.12 1.20
C ILE A 229 -4.86 -18.27 0.43
N ALA A 230 -4.43 -17.14 -0.09
CA ALA A 230 -5.24 -16.24 -0.88
C ALA A 230 -4.56 -15.93 -2.23
N TYR A 231 -5.38 -15.74 -3.25
CA TYR A 231 -4.97 -15.41 -4.61
C TYR A 231 -5.86 -14.29 -5.13
N ARG A 232 -5.25 -13.22 -5.66
CA ARG A 232 -5.98 -12.14 -6.31
C ARG A 232 -5.31 -11.75 -7.62
N LYS A 233 -6.08 -11.64 -8.70
CA LYS A 233 -5.61 -11.16 -9.99
C LYS A 233 -5.81 -9.66 -10.09
N TYR A 234 -4.75 -8.90 -10.28
CA TYR A 234 -4.80 -7.45 -10.37
C TYR A 234 -5.58 -6.99 -11.62
N ASN A 235 -6.50 -6.06 -11.44
CA ASN A 235 -7.33 -5.51 -12.51
C ASN A 235 -6.68 -4.27 -13.10
N TRP A 236 -5.75 -4.46 -14.03
CA TRP A 236 -5.06 -3.36 -14.70
C TRP A 236 -6.05 -2.35 -15.31
N ASP A 237 -7.16 -2.78 -15.87
CA ASP A 237 -8.12 -1.90 -16.56
C ASP A 237 -8.86 -0.92 -15.64
N ALA A 238 -8.82 -1.13 -14.31
CA ALA A 238 -9.40 -0.20 -13.36
C ALA A 238 -8.49 1.00 -13.02
N PHE A 239 -7.20 0.93 -13.37
CA PHE A 239 -6.21 1.92 -12.94
C PHE A 239 -5.78 2.86 -14.09
N PRO A 240 -5.48 4.14 -13.79
CA PRO A 240 -5.01 5.11 -14.77
C PRO A 240 -3.71 4.67 -15.45
N GLU A 241 -3.46 5.22 -16.65
CA GLU A 241 -2.34 4.82 -17.50
C GLU A 241 -0.97 4.90 -16.80
N TRP A 242 -0.76 5.90 -15.95
CA TRP A 242 0.51 6.09 -15.24
C TRP A 242 0.82 4.96 -14.24
N MET A 243 -0.20 4.21 -13.78
CA MET A 243 -0.02 3.05 -12.89
C MET A 243 0.26 1.75 -13.64
N GLN A 244 0.12 1.75 -14.97
CA GLN A 244 0.27 0.56 -15.80
C GLN A 244 1.73 0.09 -15.89
N LEU A 245 1.93 -1.23 -15.78
CA LEU A 245 3.26 -1.83 -15.87
C LEU A 245 3.87 -1.72 -17.27
N VAL A 246 3.05 -1.86 -18.31
CA VAL A 246 3.50 -1.95 -19.72
C VAL A 246 3.59 -0.58 -20.37
N ASN A 247 2.66 0.34 -20.08
CA ASN A 247 2.62 1.64 -20.75
C ASN A 247 3.55 2.67 -20.09
N ASN A 248 3.77 2.59 -18.78
CA ASN A 248 4.69 3.48 -18.06
C ASN A 248 5.99 2.75 -17.71
N THR A 249 6.79 2.36 -18.70
CA THR A 249 8.05 1.62 -18.43
C THR A 249 9.18 2.47 -17.86
N GLU A 250 9.15 3.80 -18.03
CA GLU A 250 10.18 4.71 -17.51
C GLU A 250 10.12 4.87 -15.97
N GLN A 251 8.93 4.69 -15.41
CA GLN A 251 8.66 4.74 -13.97
C GLN A 251 8.12 3.39 -13.43
N ARG A 252 7.91 2.41 -14.31
CA ARG A 252 7.30 1.06 -14.11
C ARG A 252 6.03 1.07 -13.26
N GLY A 253 5.06 1.85 -13.71
CA GLY A 253 3.74 1.98 -13.08
C GLY A 253 3.77 2.55 -11.66
N GLY A 254 4.87 3.20 -11.29
CA GLY A 254 5.11 3.66 -9.91
C GLY A 254 5.25 2.53 -8.87
N TYR A 255 5.30 1.27 -9.29
CA TYR A 255 5.17 0.12 -8.38
C TYR A 255 3.88 0.16 -7.53
N THR A 256 2.86 0.89 -8.00
CA THR A 256 1.58 1.04 -7.30
C THR A 256 0.79 -0.28 -7.24
N TRP A 257 0.98 -1.15 -8.24
CA TRP A 257 0.53 -2.54 -8.26
C TRP A 257 1.03 -3.40 -7.10
N LYS A 258 2.00 -2.90 -6.34
CA LYS A 258 2.40 -3.45 -5.04
C LYS A 258 1.81 -2.65 -3.88
N MET A 259 1.85 -1.32 -3.95
CA MET A 259 1.38 -0.47 -2.87
C MET A 259 -0.11 -0.69 -2.56
N VAL A 260 -0.94 -0.74 -3.61
CA VAL A 260 -2.38 -0.94 -3.51
C VAL A 260 -2.69 -2.29 -2.84
N PRO A 261 -2.26 -3.45 -3.38
CA PRO A 261 -2.57 -4.72 -2.72
C PRO A 261 -1.97 -4.88 -1.32
N PHE A 262 -0.80 -4.30 -1.06
CA PHE A 262 -0.20 -4.33 0.27
C PHE A 262 -1.06 -3.56 1.27
N SER A 263 -1.57 -2.38 0.90
CA SER A 263 -2.46 -1.60 1.75
C SER A 263 -3.81 -2.28 1.97
N ASP A 264 -4.40 -2.85 0.91
CA ASP A 264 -5.65 -3.60 0.96
C ASP A 264 -5.57 -4.76 1.97
N ALA A 265 -4.50 -5.55 1.85
CA ALA A 265 -4.28 -6.68 2.72
C ALA A 265 -3.93 -6.27 4.16
N PHE A 266 -3.17 -5.19 4.35
CA PHE A 266 -2.85 -4.67 5.68
C PHE A 266 -4.11 -4.25 6.45
N PHE A 267 -5.00 -3.48 5.81
CA PHE A 267 -6.22 -2.99 6.45
C PHE A 267 -7.26 -4.10 6.67
N ALA A 268 -7.23 -5.17 5.87
CA ALA A 268 -8.06 -6.36 6.09
C ALA A 268 -7.49 -7.29 7.17
N TRP A 269 -6.18 -7.57 7.16
CA TRP A 269 -5.54 -8.53 8.07
C TRP A 269 -5.44 -8.03 9.51
N LYS A 270 -5.16 -6.74 9.68
CA LYS A 270 -5.05 -6.06 10.99
C LYS A 270 -4.00 -6.65 11.95
N ALA A 271 -2.92 -7.23 11.43
CA ALA A 271 -1.76 -7.63 12.23
C ALA A 271 -0.42 -7.37 11.49
N VAL A 272 0.55 -8.28 11.56
CA VAL A 272 1.87 -8.11 10.91
C VAL A 272 1.76 -8.51 9.44
N THR A 273 2.07 -7.59 8.53
CA THR A 273 1.98 -7.81 7.07
C THR A 273 3.35 -7.60 6.42
N PHE A 274 3.77 -8.58 5.62
CA PHE A 274 5.02 -8.56 4.84
C PHE A 274 4.71 -8.38 3.36
N TRP A 275 5.47 -7.51 2.71
CA TRP A 275 5.69 -7.57 1.27
C TRP A 275 7.09 -8.13 0.99
N ILE A 276 7.15 -9.16 0.14
CA ILE A 276 8.38 -9.79 -0.32
C ILE A 276 8.33 -9.86 -1.84
N ASP A 277 9.24 -9.16 -2.52
CA ASP A 277 9.33 -9.21 -4.00
C ASP A 277 9.49 -10.64 -4.48
N GLY A 278 8.84 -11.00 -5.60
CA GLY A 278 8.87 -12.35 -6.17
C GLY A 278 10.28 -12.86 -6.52
N GLY A 279 11.27 -11.98 -6.67
CA GLY A 279 12.68 -12.35 -6.82
C GLY A 279 13.42 -12.63 -5.51
N SER A 280 12.75 -12.76 -4.37
CA SER A 280 13.39 -12.85 -3.05
C SER A 280 13.18 -14.20 -2.38
N VAL A 281 14.19 -14.69 -1.65
CA VAL A 281 14.13 -15.97 -0.93
C VAL A 281 14.55 -15.78 0.52
N ILE A 282 13.63 -16.02 1.47
CA ILE A 282 13.96 -16.05 2.90
C ILE A 282 14.87 -17.25 3.19
N ARG A 283 15.95 -17.02 3.94
CA ARG A 283 16.95 -18.05 4.26
C ARG A 283 17.09 -18.36 5.73
N ASP A 284 16.96 -17.35 6.59
CA ASP A 284 17.35 -17.43 8.01
C ASP A 284 16.15 -17.39 8.97
N GLY A 285 14.95 -17.72 8.47
CA GLY A 285 13.68 -17.43 9.14
C GLY A 285 13.36 -15.92 9.16
N ILE A 286 12.31 -15.54 9.89
CA ILE A 286 11.81 -14.15 9.98
C ILE A 286 11.81 -13.56 11.39
N SER A 287 12.40 -14.27 12.37
CA SER A 287 12.26 -13.91 13.79
C SER A 287 12.81 -12.52 14.13
N ARG A 288 13.84 -12.04 13.44
CA ARG A 288 14.48 -10.73 13.67
C ARG A 288 13.65 -9.60 13.11
N GLU A 289 13.14 -9.81 11.91
CA GLU A 289 12.19 -8.95 11.23
C GLU A 289 10.93 -8.77 12.07
N VAL A 290 10.31 -9.89 12.49
CA VAL A 290 9.11 -9.89 13.35
C VAL A 290 9.39 -9.23 14.70
N THR A 291 10.52 -9.53 15.35
CA THR A 291 10.89 -8.87 16.62
C THR A 291 11.05 -7.35 16.41
N THR A 292 11.66 -6.94 15.31
CA THR A 292 11.91 -5.53 15.00
C THR A 292 10.60 -4.80 14.68
N VAL A 293 9.69 -5.40 13.91
CA VAL A 293 8.42 -4.79 13.55
C VAL A 293 7.46 -4.70 14.75
N ARG A 294 7.47 -5.70 15.64
CA ARG A 294 6.66 -5.66 16.87
C ARG A 294 7.12 -4.54 17.81
N TYR A 295 8.42 -4.24 17.85
CA TYR A 295 8.96 -3.16 18.68
C TYR A 295 8.85 -1.77 18.04
N ASN A 296 9.12 -1.66 16.72
CA ASN A 296 9.22 -0.36 16.03
C ASN A 296 8.02 -0.01 15.16
N GLY A 297 7.05 -0.91 15.03
CA GLY A 297 5.87 -0.76 14.18
C GLY A 297 6.11 -1.07 12.69
N MET A 298 7.32 -0.82 12.17
CA MET A 298 7.67 -1.15 10.79
C MET A 298 9.14 -1.56 10.66
N TYR A 299 9.45 -2.25 9.56
CA TYR A 299 10.82 -2.60 9.18
C TYR A 299 10.99 -2.67 7.66
N THR A 300 12.14 -2.20 7.19
CA THR A 300 12.65 -2.45 5.84
C THR A 300 14.18 -2.49 5.90
N ALA A 301 14.79 -3.35 5.10
CA ALA A 301 16.26 -3.42 5.01
C ALA A 301 16.84 -2.17 4.33
N VAL A 302 18.11 -1.86 4.58
CA VAL A 302 18.80 -0.81 3.81
C VAL A 302 18.95 -1.24 2.35
N SER A 303 18.81 -0.29 1.42
CA SER A 303 19.08 -0.47 0.00
C SER A 303 20.18 0.48 -0.50
N GLY A 304 20.65 0.27 -1.73
CA GLY A 304 21.80 1.00 -2.26
C GLY A 304 21.51 2.46 -2.63
N GLY A 305 22.41 3.37 -2.23
CA GLY A 305 22.35 4.80 -2.49
C GLY A 305 21.68 5.60 -1.37
N THR A 306 21.37 6.87 -1.63
CA THR A 306 20.86 7.81 -0.62
C THR A 306 19.59 8.52 -1.10
N ALA A 307 18.91 9.17 -0.17
CA ALA A 307 17.75 10.01 -0.42
C ALA A 307 18.02 11.06 -1.51
N GLY A 308 19.17 11.75 -1.46
CA GLY A 308 19.54 12.78 -2.44
C GLY A 308 19.71 12.26 -3.87
N ARG A 309 19.94 10.95 -4.05
CA ARG A 309 20.02 10.31 -5.37
C ARG A 309 18.68 9.78 -5.87
N TRP A 310 17.85 9.31 -4.95
CA TRP A 310 16.73 8.43 -5.28
C TRP A 310 15.35 8.98 -4.88
N VAL A 311 15.29 10.10 -4.18
CA VAL A 311 14.04 10.80 -3.85
C VAL A 311 13.95 12.04 -4.72
N TYR A 312 12.94 12.08 -5.59
CA TYR A 312 12.77 13.20 -6.51
C TYR A 312 12.20 14.41 -5.75
N PRO A 313 12.70 15.64 -5.99
CA PRO A 313 12.25 16.83 -5.26
C PRO A 313 10.74 17.10 -5.35
N GLY A 314 10.10 16.72 -6.46
CA GLY A 314 8.64 16.83 -6.63
C GLY A 314 7.85 16.06 -5.57
N MET A 315 8.31 14.86 -5.22
CA MET A 315 7.71 14.05 -4.16
C MET A 315 7.86 14.72 -2.79
N VAL A 316 9.06 15.20 -2.46
CA VAL A 316 9.32 15.88 -1.17
C VAL A 316 8.44 17.12 -1.04
N SER A 317 8.28 17.87 -2.12
CA SER A 317 7.40 19.04 -2.17
C SER A 317 5.96 18.63 -1.90
N PHE A 318 5.45 17.64 -2.64
CA PHE A 318 4.11 17.09 -2.43
C PHE A 318 3.88 16.62 -0.98
N MET A 319 4.77 15.78 -0.45
CA MET A 319 4.66 15.23 0.90
C MET A 319 4.67 16.32 1.99
N ARG A 320 5.45 17.39 1.82
CA ARG A 320 5.49 18.52 2.75
C ARG A 320 4.23 19.37 2.67
N GLU A 321 3.71 19.59 1.46
CA GLU A 321 2.48 20.35 1.23
C GLU A 321 1.25 19.67 1.83
N HIS A 322 1.19 18.35 1.75
CA HIS A 322 0.07 17.54 2.26
C HIS A 322 0.31 17.02 3.69
N GLY A 323 1.37 17.48 4.37
CA GLY A 323 1.63 17.19 5.79
C GLY A 323 2.07 15.76 6.09
N PHE A 324 2.45 14.97 5.09
CA PHE A 324 2.99 13.60 5.29
C PHE A 324 4.34 13.64 5.99
N MET A 325 5.15 14.66 5.69
CA MET A 325 6.44 14.90 6.33
C MET A 325 6.51 16.29 6.94
N THR A 326 7.16 16.39 8.08
CA THR A 326 7.38 17.64 8.83
C THR A 326 8.86 17.98 8.97
N LYS A 327 9.72 16.96 8.91
CA LYS A 327 11.17 17.12 9.00
C LYS A 327 11.78 17.37 7.63
N ASP A 328 12.93 18.04 7.60
CA ASP A 328 13.73 18.12 6.39
C ASP A 328 14.41 16.79 6.11
N LEU A 329 14.35 16.36 4.84
CA LEU A 329 15.02 15.16 4.36
C LEU A 329 16.52 15.45 4.19
N ASN A 330 17.38 14.68 4.83
CA ASN A 330 18.82 14.81 4.63
C ASN A 330 19.22 14.06 3.34
N PRO A 331 19.91 14.70 2.38
CA PRO A 331 20.32 14.03 1.14
C PRO A 331 21.21 12.79 1.33
N ASN A 332 21.86 12.67 2.49
CA ASN A 332 22.71 11.53 2.85
C ASN A 332 21.94 10.40 3.55
N ASP A 333 20.65 10.59 3.81
CA ASP A 333 19.80 9.57 4.43
C ASP A 333 19.81 8.29 3.59
N THR A 334 19.87 7.16 4.29
CA THR A 334 19.86 5.84 3.67
C THR A 334 18.49 5.52 3.06
N MET A 335 18.50 4.71 2.01
CA MET A 335 17.26 4.22 1.42
C MET A 335 16.80 2.91 2.08
N GLY A 336 15.49 2.73 2.22
CA GLY A 336 14.86 1.45 2.51
C GLY A 336 14.80 0.56 1.27
N CYS A 337 14.52 -0.73 1.45
CA CYS A 337 14.34 -1.68 0.37
C CYS A 337 12.85 -1.85 0.11
N GLY A 338 12.37 -1.31 -1.01
CA GLY A 338 10.95 -1.44 -1.36
C GLY A 338 10.52 -2.90 -1.34
N GLY A 339 11.31 -3.80 -1.94
CA GLY A 339 10.98 -5.23 -2.05
C GLY A 339 10.97 -6.04 -0.75
N HIS A 340 11.23 -5.41 0.39
CA HIS A 340 11.14 -6.03 1.70
C HIS A 340 10.61 -5.01 2.72
N LEU A 341 9.29 -4.94 2.84
CA LEU A 341 8.57 -4.03 3.72
C LEU A 341 7.68 -4.82 4.69
N ILE A 342 7.74 -4.47 5.96
CA ILE A 342 6.98 -5.14 7.01
C ILE A 342 6.37 -4.07 7.90
N VAL A 343 5.09 -4.20 8.19
CA VAL A 343 4.35 -3.26 9.04
C VAL A 343 3.50 -4.02 10.04
N ASN A 344 3.21 -3.39 11.17
CA ASN A 344 2.41 -3.96 12.24
C ASN A 344 1.21 -3.05 12.53
N TYR A 345 0.00 -3.57 12.28
CA TYR A 345 -1.26 -2.85 12.49
C TYR A 345 -1.50 -2.44 13.95
N ALA A 346 -0.93 -3.19 14.90
CA ALA A 346 -1.05 -2.84 16.33
C ALA A 346 -0.35 -1.51 16.67
N ASN A 347 0.56 -1.02 15.83
CA ASN A 347 1.23 0.26 16.03
C ASN A 347 0.42 1.40 15.37
N LYS A 348 -0.33 2.15 16.18
CA LYS A 348 -1.17 3.26 15.73
C LYS A 348 -0.39 4.36 15.00
N THR A 349 0.83 4.68 15.44
CA THR A 349 1.68 5.63 14.72
C THR A 349 1.97 5.16 13.30
N VAL A 350 2.28 3.87 13.09
CA VAL A 350 2.49 3.33 11.75
C VAL A 350 1.21 3.28 10.94
N VAL A 351 0.06 2.96 11.56
CA VAL A 351 -1.23 3.01 10.86
C VAL A 351 -1.51 4.44 10.36
N ASP A 352 -1.51 5.41 11.27
CA ASP A 352 -1.99 6.77 11.01
C ASP A 352 -0.97 7.60 10.23
N ARG A 353 0.31 7.45 10.54
CA ARG A 353 1.38 8.29 9.95
C ARG A 353 2.12 7.61 8.80
N PHE A 354 2.02 6.29 8.61
CA PHE A 354 2.65 5.59 7.49
C PHE A 354 1.63 4.97 6.55
N MET A 355 0.78 4.03 7.00
CA MET A 355 -0.07 3.23 6.11
C MET A 355 -1.23 4.00 5.48
N VAL A 356 -1.84 4.94 6.20
CA VAL A 356 -2.84 5.85 5.62
C VAL A 356 -2.22 6.74 4.53
N PRO A 357 -1.12 7.48 4.79
CA PRO A 357 -0.40 8.20 3.75
C PRO A 357 0.17 7.31 2.62
N TYR A 358 0.59 6.07 2.93
CA TYR A 358 1.08 5.10 1.95
C TYR A 358 -0.02 4.75 0.94
N ARG A 359 -1.24 4.49 1.41
CA ARG A 359 -2.40 4.25 0.56
C ARG A 359 -2.75 5.50 -0.25
N GLN A 360 -2.81 6.68 0.36
CA GLN A 360 -3.07 7.93 -0.37
C GLN A 360 -2.04 8.18 -1.48
N CYS A 361 -0.76 8.03 -1.15
CA CYS A 361 0.34 8.17 -2.10
C CYS A 361 0.21 7.16 -3.25
N ALA A 362 -0.19 5.91 -2.98
CA ALA A 362 -0.34 4.86 -3.99
C ALA A 362 -1.27 5.24 -5.16
N TYR A 363 -2.25 6.12 -4.93
CA TYR A 363 -3.17 6.61 -5.96
C TYR A 363 -2.85 8.02 -6.46
N THR A 364 -1.71 8.58 -6.05
CA THR A 364 -1.29 9.95 -6.38
C THR A 364 0.04 9.96 -7.13
N GLN A 365 0.00 10.24 -8.43
CA GLN A 365 1.15 10.35 -9.32
C GLN A 365 2.14 11.41 -8.84
N LYS A 366 1.68 12.59 -8.39
CA LYS A 366 2.55 13.61 -7.75
C LYS A 366 3.37 13.08 -6.57
N CYS A 367 2.90 12.02 -5.90
CA CYS A 367 3.59 11.40 -4.77
C CYS A 367 4.56 10.31 -5.21
N VAL A 368 4.09 9.30 -5.96
CA VAL A 368 4.88 8.09 -6.27
C VAL A 368 5.71 8.23 -7.53
N THR A 369 5.24 8.99 -8.51
CA THR A 369 5.91 9.18 -9.81
C THR A 369 5.75 10.61 -10.32
N PRO A 370 6.24 11.63 -9.58
CA PRO A 370 6.07 13.02 -9.99
C PRO A 370 6.60 13.26 -11.41
N HIS A 371 5.97 14.17 -12.17
CA HIS A 371 6.41 14.54 -13.51
C HIS A 371 7.90 14.92 -13.53
N GLY A 372 8.64 14.37 -14.51
CA GLY A 372 10.10 14.53 -14.62
C GLY A 372 10.94 13.51 -13.81
N SER A 373 10.30 12.69 -12.98
CA SER A 373 10.95 11.55 -12.32
C SER A 373 10.98 10.31 -13.20
N ASN A 374 12.01 9.47 -13.05
CA ASN A 374 12.12 8.16 -13.69
C ASN A 374 13.02 7.22 -12.87
N MET A 375 13.16 5.96 -13.27
CA MET A 375 13.97 4.98 -12.54
C MET A 375 15.47 5.32 -12.41
N ARG A 376 15.99 6.36 -13.10
CA ARG A 376 17.39 6.81 -13.02
C ARG A 376 17.63 7.84 -11.92
N ASN A 377 16.61 8.61 -11.53
CA ASN A 377 16.69 9.67 -10.54
C ASN A 377 15.65 9.53 -9.40
N HIS A 378 14.80 8.51 -9.45
CA HIS A 378 13.75 8.28 -8.49
C HIS A 378 13.46 6.79 -8.30
N ARG A 379 13.26 6.36 -7.05
CA ARG A 379 12.89 4.99 -6.69
C ARG A 379 11.46 4.90 -6.19
N GLN A 380 10.50 5.46 -6.94
CA GLN A 380 9.05 5.27 -6.81
C GLN A 380 8.55 4.99 -5.36
N ASP A 381 7.88 3.86 -5.13
CA ASP A 381 7.37 3.43 -3.82
C ASP A 381 8.47 3.37 -2.73
N GLN A 382 9.68 2.92 -3.09
CA GLN A 382 10.81 2.86 -2.18
C GLN A 382 11.24 4.25 -1.68
N ALA A 383 11.06 5.30 -2.49
CA ALA A 383 11.34 6.68 -2.06
C ALA A 383 10.38 7.10 -0.94
N PHE A 384 9.08 6.78 -1.07
CA PHE A 384 8.09 7.02 -0.01
C PHE A 384 8.48 6.33 1.28
N VAL A 385 8.76 5.02 1.19
CA VAL A 385 9.16 4.22 2.34
C VAL A 385 10.38 4.82 3.03
N SER A 386 11.37 5.27 2.25
CA SER A 386 12.61 5.83 2.78
C SER A 386 12.38 7.16 3.51
N VAL A 387 11.63 8.08 2.89
CA VAL A 387 11.30 9.38 3.52
C VAL A 387 10.56 9.15 4.83
N MET A 388 9.58 8.25 4.84
CA MET A 388 8.76 8.00 6.03
C MET A 388 9.51 7.29 7.15
N VAL A 389 10.45 6.39 6.85
CA VAL A 389 11.31 5.78 7.88
C VAL A 389 12.08 6.85 8.66
N HIS A 390 12.59 7.86 7.97
CA HIS A 390 13.34 8.98 8.60
C HIS A 390 12.41 9.97 9.29
N GLU A 391 11.25 10.30 8.69
CA GLU A 391 10.21 11.13 9.31
C GLU A 391 9.78 10.53 10.67
N LEU A 392 9.55 9.22 10.71
CA LEU A 392 9.08 8.52 11.91
C LEU A 392 10.20 8.07 12.85
N ASN A 393 11.47 8.25 12.46
CA ASN A 393 12.64 7.79 13.22
C ASN A 393 12.55 6.31 13.62
N VAL A 394 12.21 5.45 12.65
CA VAL A 394 12.00 4.02 12.91
C VAL A 394 13.35 3.35 13.14
N ASN A 395 13.63 2.96 14.38
CA ASN A 395 14.90 2.32 14.71
C ASN A 395 15.09 1.03 13.89
N ARG A 396 16.34 0.76 13.50
CA ARG A 396 16.79 -0.40 12.70
C ARG A 396 16.30 -0.46 11.25
N ALA A 397 15.20 0.19 10.89
CA ALA A 397 14.76 0.29 9.51
C ALA A 397 15.75 1.14 8.68
N SER A 398 15.99 0.75 7.43
CA SER A 398 16.94 1.40 6.52
C SER A 398 18.36 1.59 7.10
N ASN A 399 18.75 0.78 8.09
CA ASN A 399 20.03 0.91 8.78
C ASN A 399 20.97 -0.25 8.43
N GLY A 400 22.13 0.05 7.84
CA GLY A 400 23.12 -0.96 7.46
C GLY A 400 23.72 -1.76 8.62
N LYS A 401 23.60 -1.28 9.87
CA LYS A 401 24.01 -2.03 11.07
C LYS A 401 22.96 -3.06 11.52
N SER A 402 21.73 -2.98 11.00
CA SER A 402 20.61 -3.85 11.36
C SER A 402 19.97 -4.43 10.10
N GLN A 403 20.80 -5.08 9.29
CA GLN A 403 20.44 -5.57 7.97
C GLN A 403 19.96 -7.03 8.03
N PHE A 404 18.65 -7.21 8.09
CA PHE A 404 17.94 -8.48 7.90
C PHE A 404 17.23 -8.41 6.55
N LEU A 405 17.65 -9.25 5.62
CA LEU A 405 17.09 -9.28 4.28
C LEU A 405 17.05 -10.71 3.73
N PRO A 406 16.02 -11.05 2.94
CA PRO A 406 16.02 -12.26 2.14
C PRO A 406 17.13 -12.18 1.08
N ALA A 407 17.52 -13.31 0.50
CA ALA A 407 18.38 -13.29 -0.67
C ALA A 407 17.63 -12.62 -1.83
N LEU A 408 18.12 -11.47 -2.32
CA LEU A 408 17.45 -10.71 -3.38
C LEU A 408 17.92 -11.14 -4.76
N ARG A 409 17.08 -10.91 -5.76
CA ARG A 409 17.36 -11.14 -7.19
C ARG A 409 17.66 -12.61 -7.53
N GLN A 410 16.82 -13.50 -7.00
CA GLN A 410 16.88 -14.95 -7.14
C GLN A 410 15.87 -15.49 -8.16
N GLU A 411 15.23 -14.64 -8.94
CA GLU A 411 14.41 -15.01 -10.09
C GLU A 411 15.23 -15.65 -11.22
N LYS A 412 16.56 -15.54 -11.21
CA LYS A 412 17.47 -16.13 -12.22
C LYS A 412 17.03 -15.87 -13.67
N GLY A 413 16.56 -14.65 -13.96
CA GLY A 413 16.02 -14.28 -15.27
C GLY A 413 14.74 -15.04 -15.66
N ASN A 414 14.00 -15.52 -14.65
CA ASN A 414 12.85 -16.41 -14.75
C ASN A 414 13.11 -17.68 -15.57
N ASN A 415 14.35 -18.20 -15.51
CA ASN A 415 14.69 -19.47 -16.14
C ASN A 415 14.25 -20.64 -15.26
N GLU A 416 13.34 -21.48 -15.76
CA GLU A 416 12.79 -22.61 -14.99
C GLU A 416 13.89 -23.53 -14.45
N LYS A 417 14.84 -23.95 -15.29
CA LYS A 417 15.89 -24.88 -14.88
C LYS A 417 16.74 -24.32 -13.74
N ALA A 418 17.10 -23.04 -13.82
CA ALA A 418 17.85 -22.36 -12.78
C ALA A 418 17.02 -22.22 -11.49
N CYS A 419 15.77 -21.74 -11.61
CA CYS A 419 14.87 -21.58 -10.46
C CYS A 419 14.53 -22.91 -9.79
N LYS A 420 14.43 -24.01 -10.55
CA LYS A 420 14.14 -25.35 -10.05
C LYS A 420 15.21 -25.85 -9.07
N THR A 421 16.46 -25.41 -9.20
CA THR A 421 17.50 -25.76 -8.23
C THR A 421 17.24 -25.15 -6.85
N ILE A 422 16.77 -23.91 -6.80
CA ILE A 422 16.36 -23.25 -5.55
C ILE A 422 15.09 -23.91 -5.02
N LEU A 423 14.11 -24.14 -5.89
CA LEU A 423 12.85 -24.80 -5.55
C LEU A 423 13.09 -26.14 -4.86
N PHE A 424 13.94 -26.99 -5.44
CA PHE A 424 14.22 -28.32 -4.90
C PHE A 424 14.91 -28.25 -3.53
N ASN A 425 15.86 -27.33 -3.34
CA ASN A 425 16.44 -27.12 -2.02
C ASN A 425 15.37 -26.68 -0.99
N LEU A 426 14.47 -25.76 -1.37
CA LEU A 426 13.38 -25.31 -0.50
C LEU A 426 12.42 -26.46 -0.15
N LEU A 427 11.99 -27.25 -1.14
CA LEU A 427 11.12 -28.41 -0.90
C LEU A 427 11.80 -29.46 -0.01
N LEU A 428 13.08 -29.77 -0.26
CA LEU A 428 13.84 -30.69 0.60
C LEU A 428 13.95 -30.16 2.04
N ASN A 429 14.21 -28.86 2.21
CA ASN A 429 14.24 -28.23 3.52
C ASN A 429 12.89 -28.29 4.23
N ILE A 430 11.78 -28.04 3.54
CA ILE A 430 10.42 -28.14 4.10
C ILE A 430 10.13 -29.60 4.53
N GLN A 431 10.43 -30.57 3.67
CA GLN A 431 10.25 -31.99 3.97
C GLN A 431 11.02 -32.41 5.23
N ASN A 432 12.28 -31.97 5.34
CA ASN A 432 13.14 -32.29 6.48
C ASN A 432 12.70 -31.55 7.75
N THR A 433 12.42 -30.24 7.66
CA THR A 433 12.07 -29.39 8.81
C THR A 433 10.72 -29.79 9.42
N TYR A 434 9.75 -30.14 8.59
CA TYR A 434 8.38 -30.45 9.04
C TYR A 434 8.06 -31.95 9.01
N ALA A 435 9.05 -32.81 8.75
CA ALA A 435 8.91 -34.26 8.69
C ALA A 435 7.70 -34.69 7.83
N ILE A 436 7.66 -34.18 6.59
CA ILE A 436 6.59 -34.40 5.60
C ILE A 436 7.17 -34.91 4.28
N ARG A 437 6.41 -35.73 3.56
CA ARG A 437 6.70 -36.04 2.16
C ARG A 437 5.73 -35.24 1.28
N LEU A 438 6.28 -34.39 0.41
CA LEU A 438 5.48 -33.53 -0.45
C LEU A 438 5.24 -34.19 -1.81
N THR A 439 4.08 -33.90 -2.39
CA THR A 439 3.78 -34.17 -3.79
C THR A 439 3.41 -32.87 -4.49
N ASN A 440 3.78 -32.76 -5.77
CA ASN A 440 3.43 -31.64 -6.64
C ASN A 440 3.23 -32.17 -8.06
N ALA A 441 2.20 -31.68 -8.76
CA ALA A 441 1.85 -32.16 -10.09
C ALA A 441 2.94 -31.96 -11.16
N PHE A 442 3.81 -30.95 -10.99
CA PHE A 442 4.86 -30.60 -11.96
C PHE A 442 6.28 -30.93 -11.46
N TYR A 443 6.46 -31.02 -10.14
CA TYR A 443 7.78 -31.07 -9.51
C TYR A 443 7.93 -32.26 -8.57
N ASN A 444 8.58 -33.32 -9.06
CA ASN A 444 8.87 -34.51 -8.25
C ASN A 444 10.20 -34.37 -7.50
N THR A 445 10.16 -34.52 -6.17
CA THR A 445 11.34 -34.48 -5.28
C THR A 445 11.98 -35.87 -5.06
N THR A 446 11.41 -36.94 -5.61
CA THR A 446 11.96 -38.30 -5.48
C THR A 446 13.35 -38.38 -6.12
N GLY A 447 14.37 -38.71 -5.32
CA GLY A 447 15.76 -38.75 -5.76
C GLY A 447 16.41 -37.37 -5.94
N ALA A 448 15.74 -36.28 -5.56
CA ALA A 448 16.35 -34.95 -5.54
C ALA A 448 17.41 -34.87 -4.44
N SER A 449 18.47 -34.11 -4.70
CA SER A 449 19.55 -33.83 -3.75
C SER A 449 19.80 -32.33 -3.65
N TYR A 450 20.38 -31.91 -2.53
CA TYR A 450 20.76 -30.51 -2.33
C TYR A 450 21.78 -30.07 -3.37
N THR A 451 21.53 -28.91 -3.97
CA THR A 451 22.42 -28.27 -4.93
C THR A 451 23.02 -27.03 -4.32
N ALA A 452 24.35 -26.85 -4.42
CA ALA A 452 25.00 -25.70 -3.83
C ALA A 452 24.50 -24.37 -4.41
N GLN A 453 24.11 -23.42 -3.55
CA GLN A 453 23.53 -22.14 -3.99
C GLN A 453 24.43 -20.95 -3.66
N LYS A 454 24.69 -20.12 -4.67
CA LYS A 454 25.37 -18.81 -4.50
C LYS A 454 24.36 -17.68 -4.60
N TYR A 455 24.34 -16.85 -3.58
CA TYR A 455 23.47 -15.68 -3.47
C TYR A 455 24.33 -14.42 -3.48
N LYS A 456 23.93 -13.44 -4.31
CA LYS A 456 24.72 -12.21 -4.50
C LYS A 456 24.43 -11.14 -3.44
N PHE A 457 23.17 -11.01 -3.04
CA PHE A 457 22.71 -10.01 -2.10
C PHE A 457 22.08 -10.72 -0.90
N ILE A 458 22.83 -10.83 0.20
CA ILE A 458 22.44 -11.55 1.41
C ILE A 458 22.79 -10.76 2.66
N SER A 459 21.99 -10.92 3.72
CA SER A 459 22.26 -10.37 5.05
C SER A 459 23.34 -11.14 5.80
N ARG A 460 23.53 -12.43 5.49
CA ARG A 460 24.56 -13.28 6.11
C ARG A 460 25.32 -14.11 5.08
N PRO A 461 26.63 -14.31 5.26
CA PRO A 461 27.39 -15.29 4.48
C PRO A 461 26.76 -16.68 4.59
N VAL A 462 26.79 -17.44 3.50
CA VAL A 462 26.51 -18.89 3.54
C VAL A 462 27.67 -19.53 4.30
N ASP A 463 27.38 -20.40 5.26
CA ASP A 463 28.41 -21.26 5.85
C ASP A 463 28.99 -22.14 4.73
N PRO A 464 30.29 -22.06 4.41
CA PRO A 464 30.88 -22.82 3.31
C PRO A 464 30.79 -24.34 3.49
N GLU A 465 30.51 -24.84 4.69
CA GLU A 465 30.31 -26.27 4.97
C GLU A 465 28.87 -26.74 4.74
N TRP A 466 27.92 -25.82 4.58
CA TRP A 466 26.54 -26.12 4.22
C TRP A 466 26.31 -26.00 2.70
N PRO A 467 25.71 -27.00 2.02
CA PRO A 467 25.43 -26.94 0.59
C PRO A 467 24.48 -25.79 0.22
#